data_AF-A0A1I7ZUV3-F1
#
_entry.id   AF-A0A1I7ZUV3-F1
#
_cell.length_a   1.000
_cell.length_b   1.000
_cell.length_c   1.000
_cell.angle_alpha   90.00
_cell.angle_beta   90.00
_cell.angle_gamma   90.00
#
_symmetry.space_group_name_H-M   'P 1'
#
loop_
_entity.id
_entity.type
_entity.pdbx_description
1 polymer ?
#
loop_
_entity_poly.entity_id
_entity_poly.type
_entity_poly.pdbx_seq_one_letter_code
_entity_poly.pdbx_strand_id
1 'polypeptide(L)'
;MDKWLGDDDINHFCGKLQVAMAHKMEGMLAIQYITLLPEDVKTLIKGNKPVLQVLLDQSRRHYIFVQWCPKKKEVFVYDSLYQGPLSLLNAHIVSQLRSLFGHLYEDKEQKIPVTIVRDYEQQPDLHSCGYRAVGVALCRALAVNPMLGTFHEKKIGKLMEHIQMTPIPDVNDFTSIGIGSERIPTGVEPLKCFIWSDGYVEYEGEFNVGSRNHILTGRIIQRIMHRNKMDLSQILKNKTDWTRRTGGVNHLRRAKRLRLRKRYKNV
;
A
#
# COMPACT_ATOMS: atom_id res chain seq x y z
N MET A 1 10.55 -25.65 -2.04
CA MET A 1 10.04 -25.16 -0.76
C MET A 1 8.87 -24.35 -1.20
N ASP A 2 7.67 -24.81 -0.89
CA ASP A 2 6.44 -24.16 -1.33
C ASP A 2 5.74 -23.66 -0.06
N LYS A 3 6.52 -23.05 0.84
CA LYS A 3 6.12 -22.72 2.20
C LYS A 3 6.00 -21.21 2.34
N TRP A 4 4.81 -20.75 2.70
CA TRP A 4 4.57 -19.38 3.14
C TRP A 4 5.41 -19.05 4.38
N LEU A 5 6.17 -17.95 4.35
CA LEU A 5 6.89 -17.45 5.53
C LEU A 5 5.92 -16.92 6.59
N GLY A 6 6.14 -17.27 7.85
CA GLY A 6 5.39 -16.68 8.96
C GLY A 6 5.89 -15.27 9.30
N ASP A 7 5.04 -14.47 9.95
CA ASP A 7 5.41 -13.15 10.46
C ASP A 7 6.64 -13.24 11.38
N ASP A 8 6.72 -14.27 12.22
CA ASP A 8 7.82 -14.45 13.18
C ASP A 8 9.15 -14.71 12.49
N ASP A 9 9.16 -15.48 11.39
CA ASP A 9 10.37 -15.74 10.60
C ASP A 9 10.91 -14.42 10.00
N ILE A 10 10.01 -13.59 9.47
CA ILE A 10 10.33 -12.27 8.91
C ILE A 10 10.80 -11.31 10.00
N ASN A 11 10.06 -11.23 11.11
CA ASN A 11 10.36 -10.35 12.23
C ASN A 11 11.72 -10.68 12.84
N HIS A 12 12.03 -11.96 13.01
CA HIS A 12 13.32 -12.42 13.56
C HIS A 12 14.49 -12.04 12.65
N PHE A 13 14.35 -12.27 11.34
CA PHE A 13 15.36 -11.88 10.36
C PHE A 13 15.58 -10.36 10.35
N CYS A 14 14.50 -9.58 10.28
CA CYS A 14 14.55 -8.12 10.29
C CYS A 14 15.14 -7.57 11.60
N GLY A 15 14.80 -8.16 12.75
CA GLY A 15 15.36 -7.78 14.05
C GLY A 15 16.88 -7.97 14.10
N LYS A 16 17.40 -9.10 13.60
CA LYS A 16 18.85 -9.34 13.51
C LYS A 16 19.53 -8.39 12.52
N LEU A 17 18.89 -8.13 11.38
CA LEU A 17 19.41 -7.18 10.38
C LEU A 17 19.52 -5.76 10.95
N GLN A 18 18.52 -5.33 11.70
CA GLN A 18 18.49 -4.02 12.37
C GLN A 18 19.68 -3.85 13.34
N VAL A 19 20.03 -4.91 14.10
CA VAL A 19 21.17 -4.94 15.02
C VAL A 19 22.50 -4.94 14.24
N ALA A 20 22.66 -5.80 13.23
CA ALA A 20 23.86 -5.87 12.41
C ALA A 20 24.16 -4.53 11.69
N MET A 21 23.10 -3.80 11.34
CA MET A 21 23.20 -2.47 10.71
C MET A 21 23.36 -1.32 11.72
N ALA A 22 23.64 -1.63 13.00
CA ALA A 22 23.83 -0.67 14.09
C ALA A 22 22.71 0.37 14.21
N HIS A 23 21.45 -0.06 14.01
CA HIS A 23 20.26 0.81 14.12
C HIS A 23 20.33 2.08 13.24
N LYS A 24 20.97 1.97 12.07
CA LYS A 24 21.03 3.04 11.05
C LYS A 24 19.66 3.37 10.44
N MET A 25 18.67 2.51 10.61
CA MET A 25 17.32 2.63 10.08
C MET A 25 16.30 2.66 11.22
N GLU A 26 15.13 3.22 10.96
CA GLU A 26 13.92 3.03 11.76
C GLU A 26 13.05 1.95 11.10
N GLY A 27 11.99 1.48 11.76
CA GLY A 27 11.18 0.38 11.23
C GLY A 27 11.71 -1.00 11.62
N MET A 28 11.59 -1.96 10.70
CA MET A 28 11.82 -3.40 10.95
C MET A 28 11.08 -3.88 12.21
N LEU A 29 9.93 -3.25 12.46
CA LEU A 29 9.08 -3.55 13.61
C LEU A 29 8.33 -4.85 13.33
N ALA A 30 7.94 -5.52 14.41
CA ALA A 30 7.03 -6.64 14.32
C ALA A 30 5.76 -6.21 13.57
N ILE A 31 5.36 -6.97 12.55
CA ILE A 31 4.23 -6.61 11.66
C ILE A 31 2.95 -6.30 12.46
N GLN A 32 2.71 -7.06 13.54
CA GLN A 32 1.55 -6.90 14.43
C GLN A 32 1.56 -5.58 15.20
N TYR A 33 2.73 -5.01 15.49
CA TYR A 33 2.87 -3.79 16.26
C TYR A 33 2.31 -2.56 15.52
N ILE A 34 2.43 -2.57 14.19
CA ILE A 34 2.06 -1.46 13.30
C ILE A 34 0.55 -1.13 13.41
N THR A 35 -0.28 -2.14 13.59
CA THR A 35 -1.74 -1.99 13.63
C THR A 35 -2.26 -1.80 15.05
N LEU A 36 -1.57 -2.34 16.06
CA LEU A 36 -2.07 -2.37 17.44
C LEU A 36 -1.74 -1.09 18.22
N LEU A 37 -0.60 -0.44 17.96
CA LEU A 37 -0.11 0.66 18.79
C LEU A 37 0.40 1.87 17.96
N PRO A 38 -0.47 2.57 17.19
CA PRO A 38 -0.04 3.64 16.30
C PRO A 38 0.62 4.85 16.99
N GLU A 39 0.21 5.18 18.22
CA GLU A 39 0.83 6.30 18.96
C GLU A 39 2.25 5.97 19.41
N ASP A 40 2.52 4.71 19.75
CA ASP A 40 3.86 4.27 20.13
C ASP A 40 4.80 4.26 18.92
N VAL A 41 4.27 4.00 17.71
CA VAL A 41 5.03 4.08 16.46
C VAL A 41 5.62 5.47 16.24
N LYS A 42 4.94 6.55 16.65
CA LYS A 42 5.46 7.93 16.55
C LYS A 42 6.76 8.12 17.33
N THR A 43 6.94 7.38 18.43
CA THR A 43 8.16 7.44 19.24
C THR A 43 9.33 6.69 18.61
N LEU A 44 9.03 5.68 17.76
CA LEU A 44 9.99 4.81 17.09
C LEU A 44 10.40 5.32 15.71
N ILE A 45 9.48 5.97 14.99
CA ILE A 45 9.71 6.53 13.66
C ILE A 45 9.70 8.06 13.79
N LYS A 46 10.87 8.68 13.88
CA LYS A 46 10.99 10.13 14.04
C LYS A 46 11.09 10.87 12.72
N GLY A 47 11.32 10.14 11.63
CA GLY A 47 11.44 10.73 10.30
C GLY A 47 12.79 11.44 10.11
N ASN A 48 13.87 10.96 10.74
CA ASN A 48 15.23 11.44 10.47
C ASN A 48 16.13 10.35 9.86
N LYS A 49 15.71 9.07 9.93
CA LYS A 49 16.41 7.91 9.38
C LYS A 49 15.52 7.18 8.36
N PRO A 50 16.08 6.45 7.39
CA PRO A 50 15.28 5.60 6.51
C PRO A 50 14.44 4.62 7.34
N VAL A 51 13.17 4.45 6.96
CA VAL A 51 12.33 3.40 7.54
C VAL A 51 12.27 2.25 6.57
N LEU A 52 12.59 1.03 7.00
CA LEU A 52 12.43 -0.19 6.20
C LEU A 52 11.39 -1.08 6.88
N GLN A 53 10.28 -1.43 6.22
CA GLN A 53 9.21 -2.17 6.88
C GLN A 53 8.53 -3.15 5.94
N VAL A 54 8.33 -4.38 6.41
CA VAL A 54 7.43 -5.35 5.77
C VAL A 54 6.02 -5.11 6.31
N LEU A 55 5.03 -5.09 5.41
CA LEU A 55 3.61 -4.97 5.75
C LEU A 55 2.87 -6.22 5.30
N LEU A 56 1.83 -6.59 6.04
CA LEU A 56 0.92 -7.65 5.65
C LEU A 56 -0.36 -7.05 5.06
N ASP A 57 -0.57 -7.30 3.77
CA ASP A 57 -1.86 -7.10 3.12
C ASP A 57 -2.79 -8.27 3.49
N GLN A 58 -3.64 -8.05 4.49
CA GLN A 58 -4.58 -9.08 4.94
C GLN A 58 -5.63 -9.43 3.89
N SER A 59 -6.01 -8.47 3.03
CA SER A 59 -7.01 -8.71 1.97
C SER A 59 -6.48 -9.65 0.89
N ARG A 60 -5.21 -9.48 0.50
CA ARG A 60 -4.56 -10.34 -0.49
C ARG A 60 -3.82 -11.53 0.14
N ARG A 61 -3.73 -11.58 1.47
CA ARG A 61 -2.81 -12.46 2.21
C ARG A 61 -1.43 -12.39 1.57
N HIS A 62 -0.83 -11.19 1.55
CA HIS A 62 0.36 -10.88 0.77
C HIS A 62 1.31 -9.96 1.53
N TYR A 63 2.61 -10.27 1.54
CA TYR A 63 3.61 -9.36 2.10
C TYR A 63 4.06 -8.35 1.06
N ILE A 64 4.09 -7.08 1.45
CA ILE A 64 4.70 -6.02 0.67
C ILE A 64 5.83 -5.38 1.47
N PHE A 65 6.74 -4.70 0.79
CA PHE A 65 7.81 -3.95 1.44
C PHE A 65 7.63 -2.45 1.21
N VAL A 66 7.87 -1.66 2.26
CA VAL A 66 7.81 -0.21 2.19
C VAL A 66 9.10 0.41 2.73
N GLN A 67 9.54 1.48 2.09
CA GLN A 67 10.67 2.27 2.52
C GLN A 67 10.28 3.74 2.65
N TRP A 68 10.47 4.36 3.80
CA TRP A 68 10.46 5.83 3.89
C TRP A 68 11.86 6.39 3.65
N CYS A 69 11.95 7.41 2.79
CA CYS A 69 13.20 8.08 2.44
C CYS A 69 13.22 9.51 3.02
N PRO A 70 14.07 9.79 4.03
CA PRO A 70 14.12 11.12 4.65
C PRO A 70 14.46 12.26 3.69
N LYS A 71 15.40 12.00 2.77
CA LYS A 71 15.85 13.00 1.81
C LYS A 71 14.73 13.43 0.86
N LYS A 72 13.86 12.48 0.47
CA LYS A 72 12.74 12.73 -0.45
C LYS A 72 11.43 13.05 0.28
N LYS A 73 11.35 12.79 1.59
CA LYS A 73 10.11 12.81 2.38
C LYS A 73 8.98 12.04 1.68
N GLU A 74 9.30 10.81 1.29
CA GLU A 74 8.45 9.98 0.43
C GLU A 74 8.57 8.50 0.83
N VAL A 75 7.45 7.78 0.70
CA VAL A 75 7.38 6.32 0.89
C VAL A 75 7.48 5.61 -0.46
N PHE A 76 8.36 4.63 -0.58
CA PHE A 76 8.48 3.73 -1.72
C PHE A 76 7.82 2.40 -1.37
N VAL A 77 6.98 1.88 -2.25
CA VAL A 77 6.25 0.62 -2.06
C VAL A 77 6.68 -0.38 -3.13
N TYR A 78 7.03 -1.58 -2.69
CA TYR A 78 7.45 -2.70 -3.52
C TYR A 78 6.47 -3.85 -3.31
N ASP A 79 5.82 -4.26 -4.41
CA ASP A 79 4.80 -5.31 -4.42
C ASP A 79 5.13 -6.32 -5.52
N SER A 80 5.39 -7.57 -5.11
CA SER A 80 5.76 -8.63 -6.06
C SER A 80 4.53 -9.24 -6.73
N LEU A 81 3.32 -8.83 -6.34
CA LEU A 81 2.05 -9.22 -6.96
C LEU A 81 1.26 -7.97 -7.35
N TYR A 82 1.92 -7.03 -8.02
CA TYR A 82 1.33 -5.76 -8.41
C TYR A 82 0.31 -5.95 -9.54
N GLN A 83 -0.96 -5.72 -9.24
CA GLN A 83 -2.08 -5.78 -10.18
C GLN A 83 -2.71 -4.40 -10.46
N GLY A 84 -1.99 -3.33 -10.11
CA GLY A 84 -2.47 -1.95 -10.22
C GLY A 84 -2.61 -1.26 -8.86
N PRO A 85 -2.71 0.08 -8.87
CA PRO A 85 -2.61 0.88 -7.65
C PRO A 85 -3.79 0.66 -6.68
N LEU A 86 -4.99 0.42 -7.20
CA LEU A 86 -6.19 0.17 -6.39
C LEU A 86 -6.13 -1.15 -5.63
N SER A 87 -5.47 -2.17 -6.20
CA SER A 87 -5.29 -3.48 -5.56
C SER A 87 -4.26 -3.39 -4.44
N LEU A 88 -3.14 -2.70 -4.70
CA LEU A 88 -2.05 -2.48 -3.75
C LEU A 88 -2.44 -1.54 -2.60
N LEU A 89 -2.93 -0.33 -2.91
CA LEU A 89 -3.30 0.68 -1.92
C LEU A 89 -4.75 0.50 -1.46
N ASN A 90 -5.08 -0.72 -1.03
CA ASN A 90 -6.35 -1.02 -0.39
C ASN A 90 -6.40 -0.51 1.07
N ALA A 91 -7.56 -0.66 1.72
CA ALA A 91 -7.80 -0.12 3.05
C ALA A 91 -6.79 -0.62 4.12
N HIS A 92 -6.32 -1.87 4.04
CA HIS A 92 -5.38 -2.42 5.02
C HIS A 92 -3.99 -1.80 4.88
N ILE A 93 -3.50 -1.67 3.63
CA ILE A 93 -2.21 -1.06 3.36
C ILE A 93 -2.24 0.44 3.66
N VAL A 94 -3.30 1.13 3.23
CA VAL A 94 -3.48 2.56 3.52
C VAL A 94 -3.52 2.82 5.04
N SER A 95 -4.22 1.98 5.80
CA SER A 95 -4.25 2.07 7.27
C SER A 95 -2.86 1.93 7.88
N GLN A 96 -2.11 0.89 7.49
CA GLN A 96 -0.74 0.67 7.98
C GLN A 96 0.22 1.80 7.61
N LEU A 97 0.16 2.31 6.37
CA LEU A 97 0.97 3.45 5.92
C LEU A 97 0.66 4.72 6.73
N ARG A 98 -0.62 4.95 7.05
CA ARG A 98 -1.03 6.07 7.90
C ARG A 98 -0.54 5.91 9.34
N SER A 99 -0.63 4.70 9.91
CA SER A 99 -0.09 4.42 11.24
C SER A 99 1.43 4.64 11.32
N LEU A 100 2.16 4.27 10.25
CA LEU A 100 3.62 4.39 10.22
C LEU A 100 4.13 5.80 9.95
N PHE A 101 3.43 6.56 9.11
CA PHE A 101 3.99 7.77 8.52
C PHE A 101 3.08 9.00 8.64
N GLY A 102 1.81 8.85 9.01
CA GLY A 102 0.85 9.95 9.03
C GLY A 102 1.30 11.11 9.90
N HIS A 103 1.94 10.81 11.04
CA HIS A 103 2.46 11.81 11.97
C HIS A 103 3.61 12.66 11.40
N LEU A 104 4.31 12.17 10.39
CA LEU A 104 5.36 12.92 9.70
C LEU A 104 4.80 14.02 8.79
N TYR A 105 3.47 14.08 8.61
CA TYR A 105 2.76 15.00 7.72
C TYR A 105 1.54 15.64 8.42
N GLU A 106 1.55 15.77 9.75
CA GLU A 106 0.43 16.32 10.53
C GLU A 106 0.20 17.83 10.31
N ASP A 107 1.17 18.55 9.73
CA ASP A 107 1.00 19.97 9.39
C ASP A 107 -0.06 20.17 8.31
N LYS A 108 -0.97 21.12 8.55
CA LYS A 108 -2.26 21.33 7.85
C LYS A 108 -2.16 21.10 6.34
N GLU A 109 -2.78 20.02 5.90
CA GLU A 109 -3.00 19.60 4.49
C GLU A 109 -1.85 18.84 3.81
N GLN A 110 -0.83 18.38 4.55
CA GLN A 110 0.16 17.49 3.95
C GLN A 110 -0.42 16.07 3.75
N LYS A 111 -0.13 15.52 2.58
CA LYS A 111 -0.50 14.18 2.14
C LYS A 111 0.76 13.32 2.10
N ILE A 112 0.69 12.07 2.55
CA ILE A 112 1.84 11.15 2.53
C ILE A 112 2.19 10.88 1.06
N PRO A 113 3.36 11.31 0.55
CA PRO A 113 3.77 11.00 -0.81
C PRO A 113 4.19 9.53 -0.88
N VAL A 114 3.64 8.81 -1.85
CA VAL A 114 3.89 7.38 -2.06
C VAL A 114 4.29 7.13 -3.51
N THR A 115 5.47 6.59 -3.72
CA THR A 115 5.90 6.05 -5.01
C THR A 115 5.74 4.53 -5.02
N ILE A 116 4.92 4.02 -5.94
CA ILE A 116 4.84 2.59 -6.26
C ILE A 116 5.96 2.26 -7.24
N VAL A 117 6.87 1.38 -6.83
CA VAL A 117 7.96 0.88 -7.66
C VAL A 117 7.43 -0.24 -8.54
N ARG A 118 7.16 0.08 -9.82
CA ARG A 118 6.52 -0.84 -10.77
C ARG A 118 7.49 -1.75 -11.52
N ASP A 119 8.71 -1.29 -11.76
CA ASP A 119 9.77 -2.10 -12.38
C ASP A 119 10.53 -2.94 -11.35
N TYR A 120 9.74 -3.67 -10.57
CA TYR A 120 10.15 -4.59 -9.52
C TYR A 120 9.70 -6.00 -9.92
N GLU A 121 10.54 -6.99 -9.65
CA GLU A 121 10.29 -8.37 -10.07
C GLU A 121 8.97 -8.90 -9.51
N GLN A 122 8.11 -9.35 -10.43
CA GLN A 122 6.85 -10.00 -10.09
C GLN A 122 7.08 -11.47 -9.76
N GLN A 123 6.39 -11.96 -8.75
CA GLN A 123 6.44 -13.36 -8.36
C GLN A 123 5.64 -14.22 -9.36
N PRO A 124 6.14 -15.42 -9.69
CA PRO A 124 5.42 -16.36 -10.54
C PRO A 124 4.43 -17.25 -9.77
N ASP A 125 4.43 -17.17 -8.43
CA ASP A 125 3.77 -18.10 -7.52
C ASP A 125 2.87 -17.40 -6.48
N LEU A 126 2.30 -18.15 -5.55
CA LEU A 126 1.40 -17.64 -4.51
C LEU A 126 2.02 -17.63 -3.10
N HIS A 127 3.32 -17.85 -2.92
CA HIS A 127 3.93 -18.02 -1.60
C HIS A 127 5.27 -17.28 -1.38
N SER A 128 5.96 -16.85 -2.43
CA SER A 128 7.30 -16.29 -2.34
C SER A 128 7.36 -14.82 -1.90
N CYS A 129 6.22 -14.15 -1.72
CA CYS A 129 6.18 -12.73 -1.38
C CYS A 129 6.94 -12.36 -0.10
N GLY A 130 6.88 -13.21 0.93
CA GLY A 130 7.62 -12.98 2.18
C GLY A 130 9.13 -13.00 1.95
N TYR A 131 9.64 -13.99 1.21
CA TYR A 131 11.05 -14.09 0.87
C TYR A 131 11.50 -12.89 0.03
N ARG A 132 10.68 -12.48 -0.93
CA ARG A 132 10.95 -11.32 -1.78
C ARG A 132 10.99 -10.03 -0.95
N ALA A 133 10.04 -9.82 -0.02
CA ALA A 133 10.04 -8.69 0.90
C ALA A 133 11.30 -8.67 1.80
N VAL A 134 11.73 -9.83 2.29
CA VAL A 134 13.00 -9.99 3.04
C VAL A 134 14.21 -9.64 2.16
N GLY A 135 14.25 -10.14 0.91
CA GLY A 135 15.30 -9.82 -0.04
C GLY A 135 15.39 -8.33 -0.34
N VAL A 136 14.24 -7.66 -0.51
CA VAL A 136 14.18 -6.21 -0.67
C VAL A 136 14.69 -5.50 0.59
N ALA A 137 14.27 -5.94 1.79
CA ALA A 137 14.73 -5.37 3.05
C ALA A 137 16.27 -5.40 3.16
N LEU A 138 16.87 -6.55 2.86
CA LEU A 138 18.32 -6.72 2.84
C LEU A 138 19.00 -5.82 1.81
N CYS A 139 18.54 -5.82 0.56
CA CYS A 139 19.08 -4.93 -0.48
C CYS A 139 19.04 -3.47 -0.03
N ARG A 140 17.91 -2.99 0.50
CA ARG A 140 17.76 -1.60 0.93
C ARG A 140 18.61 -1.27 2.16
N ALA A 141 18.75 -2.19 3.11
CA ALA A 141 19.65 -2.02 4.24
C ALA A 141 21.11 -1.86 3.79
N LEU A 142 21.53 -2.63 2.78
CA LEU A 142 22.85 -2.56 2.17
C LEU A 142 23.00 -1.45 1.11
N ALA A 143 22.02 -0.55 0.98
CA ALA A 143 21.96 0.50 -0.03
C ALA A 143 22.04 0.02 -1.50
N VAL A 144 21.68 -1.24 -1.76
CA VAL A 144 21.54 -1.84 -3.09
C VAL A 144 20.15 -1.53 -3.67
N ASN A 145 20.07 -1.37 -4.99
CA ASN A 145 18.80 -1.17 -5.69
C ASN A 145 18.10 -2.54 -5.93
N PRO A 146 16.93 -2.81 -5.31
CA PRO A 146 16.23 -4.09 -5.49
C PRO A 146 15.74 -4.34 -6.91
N MET A 147 15.57 -3.29 -7.73
CA MET A 147 15.10 -3.42 -9.10
C MET A 147 16.10 -4.14 -10.02
N LEU A 148 17.38 -4.14 -9.63
CA LEU A 148 18.48 -4.78 -10.37
C LEU A 148 18.65 -6.25 -9.99
N GLY A 149 17.78 -6.80 -9.13
CA GLY A 149 17.85 -8.17 -8.66
C GLY A 149 16.66 -9.01 -9.12
N THR A 150 16.94 -10.26 -9.43
CA THR A 150 15.97 -11.36 -9.43
C THR A 150 16.14 -12.16 -8.14
N PHE A 151 15.07 -12.27 -7.35
CA PHE A 151 15.11 -12.86 -6.01
C PHE A 151 14.80 -14.35 -6.06
N HIS A 152 15.71 -15.15 -5.51
CA HIS A 152 15.58 -16.62 -5.51
C HIS A 152 15.15 -17.10 -4.13
N GLU A 153 13.91 -17.56 -4.00
CA GLU A 153 13.35 -18.07 -2.74
C GLU A 153 14.29 -19.05 -2.02
N LYS A 154 14.77 -20.07 -2.73
CA LYS A 154 15.67 -21.09 -2.15
C LYS A 154 16.95 -20.50 -1.59
N LYS A 155 17.49 -19.42 -2.19
CA LYS A 155 18.71 -18.78 -1.71
C LYS A 155 18.42 -17.90 -0.50
N ILE A 156 17.30 -17.17 -0.52
CA ILE A 156 16.85 -16.34 0.61
C ILE A 156 16.53 -17.24 1.81
N GLY A 157 15.84 -18.36 1.62
CA GLY A 157 15.56 -19.32 2.69
C GLY A 157 16.84 -19.86 3.34
N LYS A 158 17.84 -20.24 2.55
CA LYS A 158 19.16 -20.64 3.09
C LYS A 158 19.84 -19.54 3.89
N LEU A 159 19.77 -18.30 3.42
CA LEU A 159 20.29 -17.16 4.17
C LEU A 159 19.53 -16.96 5.48
N MET A 160 18.20 -17.04 5.46
CA MET A 160 17.37 -16.91 6.66
C MET A 160 17.69 -18.01 7.69
N GLU A 161 17.85 -19.26 7.25
CA GLU A 161 18.28 -20.38 8.12
C GLU A 161 19.66 -20.11 8.74
N HIS A 162 20.62 -19.66 7.94
CA HIS A 162 21.96 -19.30 8.42
C HIS A 162 21.90 -18.17 9.48
N ILE A 163 21.14 -17.11 9.20
CA ILE A 163 20.95 -15.99 10.13
C ILE A 163 20.20 -16.41 11.39
N GLN A 164 19.23 -17.34 11.29
CA GLN A 164 18.51 -17.86 12.44
C GLN A 164 19.47 -18.58 13.39
N MET A 165 20.36 -19.41 12.86
CA MET A 165 21.34 -20.20 13.61
C MET A 165 22.52 -19.38 14.16
N THR A 166 22.76 -18.19 13.62
CA THR A 166 23.84 -17.29 14.04
C THR A 166 23.36 -16.38 15.17
N PRO A 167 23.84 -16.50 16.43
CA PRO A 167 23.25 -15.77 17.56
C PRO A 167 23.29 -14.25 17.42
N ILE A 168 24.42 -13.69 17.00
CA ILE A 168 24.65 -12.26 16.81
C ILE A 168 25.32 -12.08 15.44
N PRO A 169 24.55 -12.09 14.33
CA PRO A 169 25.13 -11.98 13.00
C PRO A 169 25.67 -10.57 12.75
N ASP A 170 26.78 -10.49 12.01
CA ASP A 170 27.31 -9.25 11.47
C ASP A 170 26.87 -9.02 10.01
N VAL A 171 27.33 -7.95 9.40
CA VAL A 171 27.00 -7.62 7.99
C VAL A 171 27.54 -8.66 7.00
N ASN A 172 28.65 -9.33 7.32
CA ASN A 172 29.22 -10.36 6.45
C ASN A 172 28.34 -11.61 6.44
N ASP A 173 27.75 -11.99 7.58
CA ASP A 173 26.79 -13.10 7.64
C ASP A 173 25.59 -12.87 6.72
N PHE A 174 25.10 -11.62 6.65
CA PHE A 174 23.99 -11.23 5.75
C PHE A 174 24.36 -11.21 4.26
N THR A 175 25.65 -11.26 3.92
CA THR A 175 26.14 -11.26 2.53
C THR A 175 26.83 -12.56 2.13
N SER A 176 26.96 -13.51 3.07
CA SER A 176 27.61 -14.81 2.91
C SER A 176 26.93 -15.71 1.87
N ILE A 177 25.62 -15.54 1.69
CA ILE A 177 24.80 -16.31 0.74
C ILE A 177 24.12 -15.30 -0.19
N GLY A 178 24.50 -15.32 -1.46
CA GLY A 178 23.83 -14.48 -2.46
C GLY A 178 22.34 -14.80 -2.54
N ILE A 179 21.47 -13.79 -2.63
CA ILE A 179 20.01 -13.94 -2.53
C ILE A 179 19.29 -14.07 -3.88
N GLY A 180 20.03 -13.99 -4.99
CA GLY A 180 19.43 -13.81 -6.31
C GLY A 180 20.41 -13.89 -7.46
N SER A 181 20.06 -13.21 -8.54
CA SER A 181 20.89 -12.90 -9.71
C SER A 181 20.63 -11.46 -10.17
N GLU A 182 21.47 -10.95 -11.06
CA GLU A 182 21.23 -9.65 -11.69
C GLU A 182 19.99 -9.70 -12.60
N ARG A 183 19.32 -8.55 -12.70
CA ARG A 183 18.16 -8.31 -13.55
C ARG A 183 18.34 -6.99 -14.28
N ILE A 184 17.96 -6.96 -15.55
CA ILE A 184 17.82 -5.73 -16.32
C ILE A 184 16.39 -5.21 -16.14
N PRO A 185 16.19 -4.01 -15.55
CA PRO A 185 14.86 -3.42 -15.42
C PRO A 185 14.22 -3.17 -16.80
N THR A 186 12.90 -3.26 -16.88
CA THR A 186 12.15 -3.09 -18.13
C THR A 186 11.90 -1.62 -18.51
N GLY A 187 12.27 -0.68 -17.64
CA GLY A 187 12.09 0.77 -17.82
C GLY A 187 10.67 1.24 -17.48
N VAL A 188 9.89 0.45 -16.72
CA VAL A 188 8.54 0.87 -16.33
C VAL A 188 8.63 1.96 -15.26
N GLU A 189 8.19 3.17 -15.62
CA GLU A 189 8.22 4.32 -14.72
C GLU A 189 7.50 4.04 -13.38
N PRO A 190 7.97 4.55 -12.24
CA PRO A 190 7.22 4.52 -10.99
C PRO A 190 5.88 5.25 -11.12
N LEU A 191 4.92 4.90 -10.27
CA LEU A 191 3.65 5.62 -10.15
C LEU A 191 3.61 6.38 -8.83
N LYS A 192 3.40 7.69 -8.86
CA LYS A 192 3.20 8.48 -7.65
C LYS A 192 1.74 8.54 -7.25
N CYS A 193 1.54 8.49 -5.95
CA CYS A 193 0.27 8.53 -5.26
C CYS A 193 0.42 9.41 -4.02
N PHE A 194 -0.71 9.82 -3.46
CA PHE A 194 -0.75 10.56 -2.21
C PHE A 194 -1.86 10.03 -1.31
N ILE A 195 -1.53 9.79 -0.04
CA ILE A 195 -2.50 9.32 0.96
C ILE A 195 -2.87 10.47 1.87
N TRP A 196 -4.16 10.77 1.92
CA TRP A 196 -4.73 11.79 2.77
C TRP A 196 -4.95 11.29 4.19
N SER A 197 -5.09 12.23 5.13
CA SER A 197 -5.37 11.92 6.54
C SER A 197 -6.71 11.20 6.76
N ASP A 198 -7.66 11.27 5.82
CA ASP A 198 -8.91 10.50 5.85
C ASP A 198 -8.79 9.12 5.19
N GLY A 199 -7.60 8.76 4.68
CA GLY A 199 -7.36 7.51 3.94
C GLY A 199 -7.72 7.56 2.47
N TYR A 200 -8.15 8.70 1.93
CA TYR A 200 -8.31 8.86 0.49
C TYR A 200 -6.96 8.76 -0.22
N VAL A 201 -6.95 8.11 -1.40
CA VAL A 201 -5.75 7.97 -2.25
C VAL A 201 -5.94 8.76 -3.53
N GLU A 202 -5.03 9.70 -3.77
CA GLU A 202 -4.92 10.49 -4.99
C GLU A 202 -3.78 9.94 -5.86
N TYR A 203 -3.97 9.87 -7.18
CA TYR A 203 -2.98 9.32 -8.12
C TYR A 203 -2.43 10.43 -9.03
N GLU A 204 -1.11 10.47 -9.22
CA GLU A 204 -0.48 11.37 -10.18
C GLU A 204 -0.65 10.81 -11.60
N GLY A 205 -1.24 11.60 -12.49
CA GLY A 205 -1.67 11.15 -13.82
C GLY A 205 -3.02 10.44 -13.76
N GLU A 206 -4.01 10.99 -14.46
CA GLU A 206 -5.42 10.62 -14.35
C GLU A 206 -5.72 9.12 -14.52
N PHE A 207 -6.00 8.40 -13.44
CA PHE A 207 -7.00 7.32 -13.46
C PHE A 207 -8.40 7.96 -13.45
N ASN A 208 -8.76 8.66 -14.54
CA ASN A 208 -10.13 9.09 -14.79
C ASN A 208 -10.97 7.89 -15.28
N VAL A 209 -11.21 6.92 -14.40
CA VAL A 209 -12.22 5.87 -14.65
C VAL A 209 -13.17 5.79 -13.46
N GLY A 210 -14.22 6.61 -13.51
CA GLY A 210 -15.58 6.12 -13.28
C GLY A 210 -16.10 5.90 -11.85
N SER A 211 -15.38 6.22 -10.78
CA SER A 211 -15.86 5.97 -9.40
C SER A 211 -16.20 7.24 -8.60
N ARG A 212 -16.52 8.37 -9.25
CA ARG A 212 -17.12 9.55 -8.57
C ARG A 212 -18.60 9.37 -8.17
N ASN A 213 -19.29 8.33 -8.64
CA ASN A 213 -20.75 8.22 -8.45
C ASN A 213 -21.23 7.55 -7.15
N HIS A 214 -20.35 6.90 -6.36
CA HIS A 214 -20.79 6.26 -5.11
C HIS A 214 -20.38 6.99 -3.82
N ILE A 215 -19.48 7.98 -3.88
CA ILE A 215 -19.02 8.71 -2.68
C ILE A 215 -19.69 10.09 -2.54
N LEU A 216 -20.15 10.68 -3.65
CA LEU A 216 -20.89 11.95 -3.62
C LEU A 216 -22.23 11.85 -2.89
N THR A 217 -22.86 10.68 -2.87
CA THR A 217 -24.10 10.45 -2.11
C THR A 217 -23.85 10.41 -0.60
N GLY A 218 -22.76 9.80 -0.12
CA GLY A 218 -22.43 9.74 1.31
C GLY A 218 -22.07 11.10 1.92
N ARG A 219 -21.22 11.89 1.25
CA ARG A 219 -20.78 13.21 1.73
C ARG A 219 -21.89 14.27 1.67
N ILE A 220 -22.78 14.21 0.68
CA ILE A 220 -23.97 15.10 0.62
C ILE A 220 -24.97 14.72 1.72
N ILE A 221 -25.24 13.42 1.91
CA ILE A 221 -26.18 12.97 2.96
C ILE A 221 -25.65 13.33 4.35
N GLN A 222 -24.36 13.13 4.66
CA GLN A 222 -23.78 13.52 5.95
C GLN A 222 -23.80 15.03 6.17
N ARG A 223 -23.54 15.86 5.14
CA ARG A 223 -23.64 17.32 5.26
C ARG A 223 -25.08 17.81 5.43
N ILE A 224 -26.06 17.16 4.79
CA ILE A 224 -27.49 17.46 4.97
C ILE A 224 -27.96 17.03 6.36
N MET A 225 -27.55 15.87 6.85
CA MET A 225 -27.88 15.36 8.19
C MET A 225 -27.32 16.26 9.29
N HIS A 226 -26.07 16.72 9.14
CA HIS A 226 -25.43 17.58 10.13
C HIS A 226 -26.01 19.01 10.13
N ARG A 227 -26.46 19.54 8.98
CA ARG A 227 -27.15 20.84 8.91
C ARG A 227 -28.57 20.80 9.46
N ASN A 228 -29.27 19.68 9.35
CA ASN A 228 -30.70 19.60 9.69
C ASN A 228 -31.01 18.87 11.00
N LYS A 229 -30.00 18.44 11.78
CA LYS A 229 -30.18 17.65 13.03
C LYS A 229 -31.16 16.47 12.87
N MET A 230 -31.13 15.78 11.73
CA MET A 230 -32.03 14.65 11.48
C MET A 230 -31.39 13.32 11.92
N ASP A 231 -32.19 12.48 12.58
CA ASP A 231 -31.81 11.14 13.05
C ASP A 231 -31.98 10.08 11.92
N LEU A 232 -31.06 9.11 11.87
CA LEU A 232 -31.01 7.99 10.90
C LEU A 232 -32.32 7.18 10.85
N SER A 233 -33.04 7.14 11.97
CA SER A 233 -34.33 6.45 12.11
C SER A 233 -35.45 7.04 11.24
N GLN A 234 -35.39 8.34 10.91
CA GLN A 234 -36.40 9.02 10.09
C GLN A 234 -36.26 8.72 8.59
N ILE A 235 -35.06 8.41 8.10
CA ILE A 235 -34.81 8.12 6.68
C ILE A 235 -35.21 6.69 6.32
N LEU A 236 -35.05 5.73 7.24
CA LEU A 236 -35.43 4.33 7.01
C LEU A 236 -36.95 4.16 6.85
N LYS A 237 -37.77 5.02 7.47
CA LYS A 237 -39.24 5.05 7.28
C LYS A 237 -39.67 5.53 5.88
N ASN A 238 -38.86 6.36 5.21
CA ASN A 238 -39.18 6.91 3.89
C ASN A 238 -38.67 6.07 2.71
N LYS A 239 -37.85 5.04 2.96
CA LYS A 239 -37.33 4.15 1.90
C LYS A 239 -38.36 3.15 1.38
N THR A 240 -39.38 2.83 2.18
CA THR A 240 -40.47 1.91 1.80
C THR A 240 -41.49 2.52 0.82
N ASP A 241 -41.51 3.85 0.64
CA ASP A 241 -42.45 4.53 -0.25
C ASP A 241 -41.89 4.86 -1.65
N TRP A 242 -40.57 4.87 -1.80
CA TRP A 242 -39.92 5.22 -3.08
C TRP A 242 -39.83 4.06 -4.07
N THR A 243 -39.72 2.82 -3.58
CA THR A 243 -39.71 1.61 -4.41
C THR A 243 -41.11 1.20 -4.91
N ARG A 244 -42.20 1.79 -4.38
CA ARG A 244 -43.58 1.58 -4.88
C ARG A 244 -44.04 2.58 -5.94
N ARG A 245 -43.33 3.70 -6.16
CA ARG A 245 -43.73 4.76 -7.11
C ARG A 245 -42.92 4.85 -8.40
N THR A 246 -41.88 4.05 -8.56
CA THR A 246 -41.11 4.00 -9.83
C THR A 246 -41.04 2.56 -10.33
N GLY A 247 -42.15 2.13 -10.97
CA GLY A 247 -42.19 0.91 -11.76
C GLY A 247 -41.09 0.89 -12.82
N GLY A 248 -40.66 -0.33 -13.14
CA GLY A 248 -39.44 -0.64 -13.87
C GLY A 248 -39.32 -0.01 -15.26
N VAL A 249 -38.05 0.11 -15.66
CA VAL A 249 -37.54 -0.04 -17.04
C VAL A 249 -38.37 0.68 -18.12
N ASN A 250 -37.99 1.92 -18.49
CA ASN A 250 -38.10 2.40 -19.89
C ASN A 250 -37.55 3.81 -20.22
N HIS A 251 -36.84 4.51 -19.32
CA HIS A 251 -36.47 5.92 -19.58
C HIS A 251 -35.17 6.18 -20.38
N LEU A 252 -34.39 5.16 -20.73
CA LEU A 252 -33.14 5.32 -21.49
C LEU A 252 -33.30 5.31 -23.02
N ARG A 253 -34.47 4.99 -23.57
CA ARG A 253 -34.72 5.06 -25.04
C ARG A 253 -35.32 6.38 -25.53
N ARG A 254 -35.83 7.26 -24.64
CA ARG A 254 -36.48 8.53 -25.04
C ARG A 254 -35.53 9.74 -25.03
N ALA A 255 -34.44 9.69 -24.27
CA ALA A 255 -33.44 10.78 -24.21
C ALA A 255 -32.49 10.81 -25.43
N LYS A 256 -32.33 9.70 -26.17
CA LYS A 256 -31.46 9.64 -27.36
C LYS A 256 -32.12 10.12 -28.66
N ARG A 257 -33.46 10.22 -28.72
CA ARG A 257 -34.21 10.76 -29.90
C ARG A 257 -34.50 12.26 -29.85
N LEU A 258 -34.34 12.93 -28.70
CA LEU A 258 -34.59 14.37 -28.56
C LEU A 258 -33.35 15.27 -28.71
N ARG A 259 -32.14 14.70 -28.76
CA ARG A 259 -30.89 15.46 -29.05
C ARG A 259 -30.49 15.48 -30.52
N LEU A 260 -31.09 14.64 -31.38
CA LEU A 260 -30.82 14.63 -32.83
C LEU A 260 -31.78 15.51 -33.67
N ARG A 261 -32.83 16.09 -33.06
CA ARG A 261 -33.78 16.98 -33.77
C ARG A 261 -33.58 18.49 -33.53
N LYS A 262 -32.59 18.90 -32.73
CA LYS A 262 -32.27 20.32 -32.46
C LYS A 262 -31.00 20.84 -33.15
N ARG A 263 -30.40 20.07 -34.07
CA ARG A 263 -29.18 20.48 -34.81
C ARG A 263 -29.38 20.71 -36.32
N TYR A 264 -30.62 20.75 -36.82
CA TYR A 264 -30.95 21.03 -38.23
C TYR A 264 -32.19 21.93 -38.40
N LYS A 265 -32.23 23.07 -37.70
CA LYS A 265 -33.13 24.20 -38.02
C LYS A 265 -32.48 25.53 -37.61
N ASN A 266 -31.32 25.82 -38.19
CA ASN A 266 -30.71 27.15 -38.30
C ASN A 266 -29.57 27.05 -39.34
N VAL A 267 -29.96 26.77 -40.59
CA VAL A 267 -29.41 27.30 -41.84
C VAL A 267 -30.61 27.45 -42.77
#